data_AF-A0A8E2F248-F1
#
_entry.id   AF-A0A8E2F248-F1
#
_cell.length_a   1.000
_cell.length_b   1.000
_cell.length_c   1.000
_cell.angle_alpha   90.00
_cell.angle_beta   90.00
_cell.angle_gamma   90.00
#
_symmetry.space_group_name_H-M   'P 1'
#
loop_
_entity.id
_entity.type
_entity.pdbx_description
1 polymer ?
#
loop_
_entity_poly.entity_id
_entity_poly.type
_entity_poly.pdbx_seq_one_letter_code
_entity_poly.pdbx_strand_id
1 'polypeptide(L)'
;PWTAIGPANFIPHNTASDSSLNYISQWIRKCAQEHLNCDRKSLTPLPTRVIDVSTEPFLYITNGESVPYICLSYCWGKTTPFKTTRANLGERIKGIPFQNLPRTYRDAVTVTLRLGIQFLWIDALCIIQGDPLDWETESANMSRIYGGSYLTLAASSSSHADGGLF
;
A
#
# COMPACT_ATOMS: atom_id res chain seq x y z
N PRO A 1 20.30 34.17 14.56
CA PRO A 1 20.45 32.71 14.29
C PRO A 1 19.20 31.97 14.77
N TRP A 2 18.41 31.43 13.84
CA TRP A 2 17.18 30.71 14.16
C TRP A 2 17.51 29.32 14.72
N THR A 3 17.46 29.16 16.04
CA THR A 3 17.68 27.87 16.74
C THR A 3 16.57 26.84 16.49
N ALA A 4 15.47 27.25 15.84
CA ALA A 4 14.34 26.38 15.51
C ALA A 4 14.57 25.51 14.26
N ILE A 5 15.52 25.88 13.39
CA ILE A 5 15.82 25.15 12.15
C ILE A 5 17.09 24.32 12.41
N GLY A 6 16.90 23.06 12.80
CA GLY A 6 17.98 22.08 12.90
C GLY A 6 18.59 21.75 11.52
N PRO A 7 19.74 21.06 11.47
CA PRO A 7 20.32 20.62 10.21
C PRO A 7 19.32 19.75 9.45
N ALA A 8 19.18 20.01 8.16
CA ALA A 8 18.36 19.16 7.29
C ALA A 8 18.92 17.74 7.32
N ASN A 9 18.08 16.77 7.65
CA ASN A 9 18.48 15.38 7.57
C ASN A 9 18.77 15.03 6.10
N PHE A 10 19.77 14.17 5.87
CA PHE A 10 20.05 13.67 4.53
C PHE A 10 18.82 12.93 3.98
N ILE A 11 18.26 13.43 2.88
CA ILE A 11 17.19 12.78 2.13
C ILE A 11 17.81 12.27 0.83
N PRO A 12 17.78 10.95 0.57
CA PRO A 12 18.32 10.43 -0.68
C PRO A 12 17.56 11.00 -1.89
N HIS A 13 18.28 11.26 -2.98
CA HIS A 13 17.71 11.88 -4.18
C HIS A 13 16.77 10.95 -5.00
N ASN A 14 16.72 9.65 -4.69
CA ASN A 14 15.96 8.66 -5.45
C ASN A 14 15.20 7.71 -4.51
N THR A 15 13.87 7.69 -4.64
CA THR A 15 12.94 6.86 -3.85
C THR A 15 13.10 5.35 -4.07
N ALA A 16 13.67 4.90 -5.20
CA ALA A 16 14.00 3.49 -5.45
C ALA A 16 15.33 3.02 -4.83
N SER A 17 16.17 3.94 -4.35
CA SER A 17 17.52 3.57 -3.88
C SER A 17 17.49 2.75 -2.58
N ASP A 18 18.48 1.87 -2.41
CA ASP A 18 18.67 1.14 -1.15
C ASP A 18 18.80 2.09 0.04
N SER A 19 19.43 3.24 -0.18
CA SER A 19 19.54 4.31 0.81
C SER A 19 18.17 4.82 1.27
N SER A 20 17.20 5.01 0.36
CA SER A 20 15.83 5.40 0.70
C SER A 20 15.10 4.34 1.49
N LEU A 21 15.23 3.08 1.12
CA LEU A 21 14.58 1.98 1.84
C LEU A 21 15.20 1.74 3.21
N ASN A 22 16.52 1.88 3.33
CA ASN A 22 17.19 1.85 4.63
C ASN A 22 16.71 3.03 5.50
N TYR A 23 16.55 4.21 4.92
CA TYR A 23 16.07 5.39 5.62
C TYR A 23 14.62 5.23 6.10
N ILE A 24 13.72 4.72 5.25
CA ILE A 24 12.35 4.35 5.64
C ILE A 24 12.38 3.32 6.77
N SER A 25 13.23 2.29 6.67
CA SER A 25 13.37 1.26 7.69
C SER A 25 13.86 1.84 9.03
N GLN A 26 14.77 2.81 9.00
CA GLN A 26 15.24 3.51 10.20
C GLN A 26 14.12 4.34 10.84
N TRP A 27 13.35 5.08 10.05
CA TRP A 27 12.20 5.84 10.55
C TRP A 27 11.12 4.95 11.16
N ILE A 28 10.84 3.83 10.51
CA ILE A 28 9.95 2.79 11.02
C ILE A 28 10.46 2.27 12.37
N ARG A 29 11.75 1.90 12.47
CA ARG A 29 12.34 1.42 13.74
C ARG A 29 12.26 2.48 14.84
N LYS A 30 12.64 3.72 14.53
CA LYS A 30 12.57 4.85 15.47
C LYS A 30 11.15 5.05 16.00
N CYS A 31 10.16 5.07 15.10
CA CYS A 31 8.76 5.18 15.48
C CYS A 31 8.30 4.03 16.38
N ALA A 32 8.69 2.79 16.09
CA ALA A 32 8.31 1.62 16.89
C ALA A 32 8.99 1.55 18.27
N GLN A 33 10.18 2.15 18.42
CA GLN A 33 11.00 2.01 19.63
C GLN A 33 10.95 3.25 20.53
N GLU A 34 10.79 4.45 19.97
CA GLU A 34 10.96 5.71 20.70
C GLU A 34 9.64 6.48 20.92
N HIS A 35 8.60 6.23 20.12
CA HIS A 35 7.36 7.01 20.22
C HIS A 35 6.34 6.31 21.13
N LEU A 36 6.07 6.90 22.29
CA LEU A 36 5.11 6.38 23.29
C LEU A 36 3.69 6.23 22.75
N ASN A 37 3.26 7.12 21.85
CA ASN A 37 1.90 7.17 21.32
C ASN A 37 1.73 6.40 19.99
N CYS A 38 2.81 5.84 19.44
CA CYS A 38 2.73 5.02 18.23
C CYS A 38 2.48 3.57 18.62
N ASP A 39 1.22 3.16 18.70
CA ASP A 39 0.88 1.75 18.93
C ASP A 39 1.06 0.93 17.64
N ARG A 40 2.28 0.43 17.45
CA ARG A 40 2.63 -0.49 16.36
C ARG A 40 2.51 -1.97 16.75
N LYS A 41 2.09 -2.27 17.98
CA LYS A 41 2.03 -3.65 18.50
C LYS A 41 0.66 -4.29 18.27
N SER A 42 -0.39 -3.46 18.10
CA SER A 42 -1.73 -3.95 17.80
C SER A 42 -1.82 -4.40 16.34
N LEU A 43 -1.77 -5.71 16.11
CA LEU A 43 -2.07 -6.29 14.82
C LEU A 43 -3.56 -6.07 14.54
N THR A 44 -3.85 -5.33 13.46
CA THR A 44 -5.23 -5.12 13.02
C THR A 44 -5.66 -6.26 12.08
N PRO A 45 -6.94 -6.65 12.10
CA PRO A 45 -7.46 -7.61 11.13
C PRO A 45 -7.28 -7.07 9.71
N LEU A 46 -6.90 -7.96 8.79
CA LEU A 46 -6.82 -7.62 7.38
C LEU A 46 -8.19 -7.14 6.85
N PRO A 47 -8.19 -6.26 5.83
CA PRO A 47 -9.38 -5.97 5.04
C PRO A 47 -9.95 -7.24 4.40
N THR A 48 -11.20 -7.21 3.92
CA THR A 48 -11.87 -8.36 3.27
C THR A 48 -11.02 -8.99 2.16
N ARG A 49 -10.27 -8.15 1.43
CA ARG A 49 -9.37 -8.55 0.36
C ARG A 49 -8.08 -7.75 0.42
N VAL A 50 -6.98 -8.43 0.13
CA VAL A 50 -5.65 -7.83 -0.03
C VAL A 50 -4.94 -8.49 -1.20
N ILE A 51 -3.88 -7.88 -1.69
CA ILE A 51 -2.98 -8.48 -2.68
C ILE A 51 -1.88 -9.19 -1.90
N ASP A 52 -1.75 -10.49 -2.11
CA ASP A 52 -0.57 -11.23 -1.67
C ASP A 52 0.53 -11.03 -2.69
N VAL A 53 1.69 -10.54 -2.25
CA VAL A 53 2.84 -10.26 -3.10
C VAL A 53 3.99 -11.24 -2.92
N SER A 54 3.85 -12.29 -2.08
CA SER A 54 4.91 -13.26 -1.76
C SER A 54 5.48 -14.00 -2.98
N THR A 55 4.68 -14.14 -4.04
CA THR A 55 5.06 -14.75 -5.31
C THR A 55 4.63 -13.87 -6.48
N GLU A 56 3.89 -14.42 -7.46
CA GLU A 56 3.20 -13.59 -8.44
C GLU A 56 1.98 -12.96 -7.77
N PRO A 57 1.76 -11.63 -7.89
CA PRO A 57 0.70 -10.97 -7.15
C PRO A 57 -0.67 -11.58 -7.44
N PHE A 58 -1.48 -11.81 -6.42
CA PHE A 58 -2.87 -12.26 -6.60
C PHE A 58 -3.78 -11.67 -5.53
N LEU A 59 -5.07 -11.61 -5.83
CA LEU A 59 -6.08 -11.11 -4.90
C LEU A 59 -6.43 -12.22 -3.89
N TYR A 60 -6.01 -12.04 -2.65
CA TYR A 60 -6.30 -12.92 -1.54
C TYR A 60 -7.58 -12.45 -0.81
N ILE A 61 -8.52 -13.37 -0.62
CA ILE A 61 -9.70 -13.16 0.22
C ILE A 61 -9.31 -13.60 1.63
N THR A 62 -9.45 -12.69 2.58
CA THR A 62 -8.96 -12.90 3.94
C THR A 62 -9.98 -13.65 4.78
N ASN A 63 -9.50 -14.31 5.83
CA ASN A 63 -10.32 -14.99 6.83
C ASN A 63 -10.30 -14.24 8.18
N GLY A 64 -9.99 -12.94 8.15
CA GLY A 64 -9.88 -12.10 9.33
C GLY A 64 -8.56 -12.26 10.09
N GLU A 65 -7.49 -12.70 9.40
CA GLU A 65 -6.16 -12.78 9.98
C GLU A 65 -5.67 -11.40 10.43
N SER A 66 -4.98 -11.32 11.56
CA SER A 66 -4.35 -10.07 12.02
C SER A 66 -2.86 -10.11 11.74
N VAL A 67 -2.47 -9.63 10.56
CA VAL A 67 -1.08 -9.61 10.09
C VAL A 67 -0.76 -8.25 9.44
N PRO A 68 0.52 -7.82 9.43
CA PRO A 68 0.90 -6.54 8.82
C PRO A 68 0.58 -6.49 7.32
N TYR A 69 0.02 -5.38 6.88
CA TYR A 69 -0.21 -5.06 5.47
C TYR A 69 0.11 -3.59 5.19
N ILE A 70 0.39 -3.27 3.94
CA ILE A 70 0.65 -1.91 3.47
C ILE A 70 -0.56 -1.41 2.67
N CYS A 71 -0.89 -0.13 2.77
CA CYS A 71 -1.85 0.52 1.88
C CYS A 71 -1.14 1.36 0.82
N LEU A 72 -1.75 1.48 -0.37
CA LEU A 72 -1.35 2.44 -1.39
C LEU A 72 -2.40 3.54 -1.52
N SER A 73 -1.98 4.79 -1.31
CA SER A 73 -2.75 6.00 -1.61
C SER A 73 -2.20 6.66 -2.87
N TYR A 74 -3.04 6.83 -3.88
CA TYR A 74 -2.64 7.35 -5.20
C TYR A 74 -3.85 7.97 -5.91
N CYS A 75 -3.58 8.83 -6.89
CA CYS A 75 -4.61 9.31 -7.80
C CYS A 75 -4.85 8.30 -8.92
N TRP A 76 -6.10 7.90 -9.12
CA TRP A 76 -6.46 6.95 -10.19
C TRP A 76 -6.24 7.52 -11.59
N GLY A 77 -6.36 8.84 -11.75
CA GLY A 77 -6.39 9.52 -13.04
C GLY A 77 -7.78 9.48 -13.70
N LYS A 78 -7.88 10.00 -14.93
CA LYS A 78 -9.15 10.10 -15.68
C LYS A 78 -9.64 8.76 -16.25
N THR A 79 -8.74 7.80 -16.41
CA THR A 79 -9.02 6.45 -16.89
C THR A 79 -8.44 5.47 -15.89
N THR A 80 -9.28 4.65 -15.26
CA THR A 80 -8.83 3.60 -14.34
C THR A 80 -8.32 2.41 -15.16
N PRO A 81 -7.01 2.19 -15.34
CA PRO A 81 -6.53 1.24 -16.33
C PRO A 81 -6.66 -0.20 -15.84
N PHE A 82 -6.57 -0.42 -14.53
CA PHE A 82 -6.43 -1.74 -13.96
C PHE A 82 -7.17 -1.86 -12.63
N LYS A 83 -8.35 -2.47 -12.67
CA LYS A 83 -9.27 -2.62 -11.52
C LYS A 83 -9.90 -4.00 -11.46
N THR A 84 -10.45 -4.34 -10.29
CA THR A 84 -11.24 -5.55 -10.06
C THR A 84 -12.71 -5.25 -10.31
N THR A 85 -13.40 -6.12 -11.05
CA THR A 85 -14.85 -6.12 -11.25
C THR A 85 -15.37 -7.54 -11.06
N ARG A 86 -16.68 -7.73 -10.94
CA ARG A 86 -17.26 -9.08 -10.83
C ARG A 86 -16.83 -10.01 -11.97
N ALA A 87 -16.64 -9.47 -13.18
CA ALA A 87 -16.28 -10.25 -14.35
C ALA A 87 -14.84 -10.80 -14.30
N ASN A 88 -13.90 -10.05 -13.72
CA ASN A 88 -12.49 -10.45 -13.68
C ASN A 88 -12.02 -10.92 -12.29
N LEU A 89 -12.88 -10.90 -11.27
CA LEU A 89 -12.56 -11.31 -9.90
C LEU A 89 -11.92 -12.69 -9.84
N GLY A 90 -12.48 -13.68 -10.56
CA GLY A 90 -11.95 -15.04 -10.60
C GLY A 90 -10.55 -15.13 -11.22
N GLU A 91 -10.22 -14.24 -12.15
CA GLU A 91 -8.87 -14.14 -12.71
C GLU A 91 -7.92 -13.50 -11.69
N ARG A 92 -8.35 -12.42 -11.03
CA ARG A 92 -7.56 -11.73 -9.99
C ARG A 92 -7.15 -12.64 -8.84
N ILE A 93 -8.04 -13.55 -8.43
CA ILE A 93 -7.76 -14.52 -7.35
C ILE A 93 -6.72 -15.56 -7.79
N LYS A 94 -6.72 -15.96 -9.06
CA LYS A 94 -5.76 -16.94 -9.59
C LYS A 94 -4.36 -16.35 -9.76
N GLY A 95 -4.28 -15.08 -10.15
CA GLY A 95 -3.02 -14.41 -10.42
C GLY A 95 -3.20 -13.11 -11.19
N ILE A 96 -2.29 -12.18 -10.95
CA ILE A 96 -2.20 -10.89 -11.61
C ILE A 96 -0.78 -10.80 -12.17
N PRO A 97 -0.61 -10.96 -13.49
CA PRO A 97 0.70 -10.85 -14.10
C PRO A 97 1.35 -9.52 -13.75
N PHE A 98 2.52 -9.58 -13.11
CA PHE A 98 3.21 -8.39 -12.58
C PHE A 98 3.44 -7.33 -13.68
N GLN A 99 3.70 -7.78 -14.90
CA GLN A 99 3.93 -6.90 -16.06
C GLN A 99 2.68 -6.12 -16.48
N ASN A 100 1.48 -6.64 -16.19
CA ASN A 100 0.22 -6.00 -16.54
C ASN A 100 -0.21 -4.94 -15.52
N LEU A 101 0.43 -4.91 -14.35
CA LEU A 101 0.16 -3.89 -13.33
C LEU A 101 0.65 -2.51 -13.83
N PRO A 102 -0.12 -1.43 -13.61
CA PRO A 102 0.35 -0.05 -13.74
C PRO A 102 1.65 0.20 -12.97
N ARG A 103 2.43 1.19 -13.42
CA ARG A 103 3.76 1.48 -12.83
C ARG A 103 3.68 1.71 -11.32
N THR A 104 2.73 2.53 -10.85
CA THR A 104 2.58 2.80 -9.41
C THR A 104 2.29 1.53 -8.61
N TYR A 105 1.57 0.57 -9.18
CA TYR A 105 1.23 -0.67 -8.49
C TYR A 105 2.45 -1.60 -8.44
N ARG A 106 3.20 -1.72 -9.54
CA ARG A 106 4.47 -2.47 -9.57
C ARG A 106 5.47 -1.94 -8.56
N ASP A 107 5.59 -0.63 -8.47
CA ASP A 107 6.48 0.04 -7.54
C ASP A 107 6.02 -0.22 -6.09
N ALA A 108 4.71 -0.15 -5.82
CA ALA A 108 4.13 -0.45 -4.51
C ALA A 108 4.32 -1.92 -4.09
N VAL A 109 4.17 -2.86 -5.03
CA VAL A 109 4.46 -4.30 -4.80
C VAL A 109 5.93 -4.47 -4.45
N THR A 110 6.83 -3.83 -5.22
CA THR A 110 8.28 -3.91 -5.00
C THR A 110 8.67 -3.36 -3.62
N VAL A 111 8.17 -2.18 -3.25
CA VAL A 111 8.45 -1.57 -1.94
C VAL A 111 7.90 -2.44 -0.81
N THR A 112 6.70 -2.99 -0.96
CA THR A 112 6.07 -3.88 0.03
C THR A 112 6.94 -5.10 0.31
N LEU A 113 7.40 -5.78 -0.74
CA LEU A 113 8.32 -6.91 -0.65
C LEU A 113 9.66 -6.53 -0.01
N ARG A 114 10.24 -5.40 -0.41
CA ARG A 114 11.53 -4.93 0.12
C ARG A 114 11.47 -4.52 1.59
N LEU A 115 10.30 -4.18 2.10
CA LEU A 115 10.05 -3.93 3.53
C LEU A 115 9.75 -5.22 4.31
N GLY A 116 9.69 -6.38 3.65
CA GLY A 116 9.43 -7.67 4.28
C GLY A 116 7.95 -7.87 4.66
N ILE A 117 7.03 -7.16 4.01
CA ILE A 117 5.59 -7.29 4.22
C ILE A 117 4.99 -8.06 3.04
N GLN A 118 4.04 -8.96 3.32
CA GLN A 118 3.44 -9.85 2.31
C GLN A 118 2.18 -9.27 1.67
N PHE A 119 1.45 -8.43 2.39
CA PHE A 119 0.12 -7.99 1.97
C PHE A 119 0.10 -6.52 1.60
N LEU A 120 -0.53 -6.21 0.47
CA LEU A 120 -0.72 -4.87 -0.07
C LEU A 120 -2.20 -4.63 -0.35
N TRP A 121 -2.72 -3.50 0.11
CA TRP A 121 -4.08 -3.06 -0.18
C TRP A 121 -4.05 -1.91 -1.19
N ILE A 122 -4.74 -2.11 -2.31
CA ILE A 122 -4.97 -1.11 -3.36
C ILE A 122 -6.48 -1.07 -3.61
N ASP A 123 -7.11 0.07 -3.37
CA ASP A 123 -8.56 0.27 -3.50
C ASP A 123 -9.15 -0.25 -4.83
N ALA A 124 -8.52 0.06 -5.97
CA ALA A 124 -8.98 -0.37 -7.28
C ALA A 124 -8.94 -1.90 -7.49
N LEU A 125 -8.12 -2.62 -6.73
CA LEU A 125 -7.98 -4.08 -6.81
C LEU A 125 -8.70 -4.82 -5.69
N CYS A 126 -8.75 -4.24 -4.49
CA CYS A 126 -9.32 -4.86 -3.29
C CYS A 126 -10.82 -4.58 -3.12
N ILE A 127 -11.36 -3.59 -3.83
CA ILE A 127 -12.79 -3.28 -3.90
C ILE A 127 -13.31 -3.69 -5.28
N ILE A 128 -14.44 -4.39 -5.32
CA ILE A 128 -15.10 -4.80 -6.56
C ILE A 128 -15.77 -3.57 -7.19
N GLN A 129 -15.17 -3.05 -8.25
CA GLN A 129 -15.64 -1.85 -8.91
C GLN A 129 -16.92 -2.11 -9.72
N GLY A 130 -17.85 -1.16 -9.62
CA GLY A 130 -19.18 -1.28 -10.24
C GLY A 130 -20.15 -2.16 -9.45
N ASP A 131 -19.78 -2.59 -8.25
CA ASP A 131 -20.66 -3.28 -7.30
C ASP A 131 -21.01 -2.33 -6.14
N PRO A 132 -22.23 -1.76 -6.10
CA PRO A 132 -22.61 -0.79 -5.08
C PRO A 132 -22.55 -1.34 -3.65
N LEU A 133 -22.91 -2.61 -3.47
CA LEU A 133 -22.96 -3.24 -2.15
C LEU A 133 -21.55 -3.46 -1.59
N ASP A 134 -20.64 -3.93 -2.45
CA ASP A 134 -19.24 -4.12 -2.09
C ASP A 134 -18.56 -2.77 -1.82
N TRP A 135 -18.83 -1.78 -2.67
CA TRP A 135 -18.31 -0.42 -2.48
C TRP A 135 -18.78 0.21 -1.17
N GLU A 136 -20.07 0.08 -0.83
CA GLU A 136 -20.63 0.61 0.42
C GLU A 136 -19.95 -0.03 1.63
N THR A 137 -19.74 -1.34 1.59
CA THR A 137 -19.07 -2.09 2.66
C THR A 137 -17.60 -1.67 2.80
N GLU A 138 -16.84 -1.61 1.71
CA GLU A 138 -15.40 -1.32 1.77
C GLU A 138 -15.13 0.17 2.04
N SER A 139 -15.92 1.07 1.48
CA SER A 139 -15.77 2.52 1.70
C SER A 139 -16.08 2.91 3.15
N ALA A 140 -17.09 2.29 3.79
CA ALA A 140 -17.37 2.47 5.20
C ALA A 140 -16.21 2.02 6.11
N ASN A 141 -15.43 1.04 5.66
CA ASN A 141 -14.27 0.52 6.38
C ASN A 141 -12.95 1.21 6.01
N MET A 142 -12.94 2.11 5.03
CA MET A 142 -11.70 2.70 4.50
C MET A 142 -10.85 3.39 5.57
N SER A 143 -11.47 4.10 6.52
CA SER A 143 -10.75 4.72 7.64
C SER A 143 -10.01 3.69 8.51
N ARG A 144 -10.66 2.56 8.78
CA ARG A 144 -10.08 1.43 9.52
C ARG A 144 -9.00 0.73 8.72
N ILE A 145 -9.18 0.58 7.41
CA ILE A 145 -8.20 -0.05 6.52
C ILE A 145 -6.91 0.78 6.48
N TYR A 146 -6.99 2.10 6.27
CA TYR A 146 -5.79 2.94 6.29
C TYR A 146 -5.20 3.04 7.70
N GLY A 147 -6.03 3.26 8.72
CA GLY A 147 -5.59 3.40 10.11
C GLY A 147 -4.98 2.11 10.71
N GLY A 148 -5.37 0.94 10.19
CA GLY A 148 -4.83 -0.34 10.60
C GLY A 148 -3.58 -0.80 9.84
N SER A 149 -3.24 -0.14 8.72
CA SER A 149 -2.08 -0.51 7.91
C SER A 149 -0.76 -0.29 8.65
N TYR A 150 0.22 -1.15 8.37
CA TYR A 150 1.58 -1.00 8.89
C TYR A 150 2.26 0.27 8.36
N LEU A 151 2.01 0.56 7.10
CA LEU A 151 2.48 1.74 6.39
C LEU A 151 1.49 2.07 5.27
N THR A 152 1.33 3.36 4.98
CA THR A 152 0.68 3.81 3.75
C THR A 152 1.72 4.41 2.82
N LEU A 153 1.88 3.83 1.62
CA LEU A 153 2.66 4.40 0.53
C LEU A 153 1.81 5.46 -0.17
N ALA A 154 2.33 6.68 -0.30
CA ALA A 154 1.62 7.78 -0.95
C ALA A 154 2.31 8.16 -2.26
N ALA A 155 1.64 7.92 -3.40
CA ALA A 155 2.08 8.35 -4.73
C ALA A 155 1.65 9.80 -5.02
N SER A 156 1.99 10.73 -4.13
CA SER A 156 1.44 12.10 -4.12
C SER A 156 1.90 12.99 -5.28
N SER A 157 3.01 12.64 -5.95
CA SER A 157 3.55 13.38 -7.09
C SER A 157 2.93 12.99 -8.44
N SER A 158 2.06 11.98 -8.47
CA SER A 158 1.41 11.53 -9.70
C SER A 158 -0.09 11.80 -9.68
N SER A 159 -0.61 12.27 -10.82
CA SER A 159 -2.05 12.47 -11.04
C SER A 159 -2.78 11.20 -11.53
N HIS A 160 -2.06 10.09 -11.72
CA HIS A 160 -2.57 8.85 -12.33
C HIS A 160 -1.77 7.60 -11.91
N ALA A 161 -2.34 6.41 -12.11
CA ALA A 161 -1.76 5.12 -11.70
C ALA A 161 -0.47 4.70 -12.43
N ASP A 162 -0.07 5.42 -13.48
CA ASP A 162 1.13 5.12 -14.28
C ASP A 162 2.32 6.04 -13.98
N GLY A 163 2.17 7.01 -13.06
CA GLY A 163 3.29 7.91 -12.72
C GLY A 163 4.43 7.26 -11.94
N GLY A 164 4.16 6.16 -11.23
CA GLY A 164 5.17 5.46 -10.42
C GLY A 164 5.38 6.06 -9.03
N LEU A 165 6.19 5.36 -8.23
CA LEU A 165 6.76 5.86 -6.97
C LEU A 165 8.22 6.27 -7.11
N PHE A 166 8.86 5.91 -8.22
CA PHE A 166 10.25 6.20 -8.56
C PHE A 166 10.45 6.19 -10.08
#